data_AF-A0A432XCD7-F1
#
_entry.id   AF-A0A432XCD7-F1
#
_cell.length_a   1.000
_cell.length_b   1.000
_cell.length_c   1.000
_cell.angle_alpha   90.00
_cell.angle_beta   90.00
_cell.angle_gamma   90.00
#
_symmetry.space_group_name_H-M   'P 1'
#
loop_
_entity.id
_entity.type
_entity.pdbx_description
1 polymer ?
#
loop_
_entity_poly.entity_id
_entity_poly.type
_entity_poly.pdbx_seq_one_letter_code
_entity_poly.pdbx_strand_id
1 'polypeptide(L)'
;MVKPLLAMVGAQGAHINGHHHITGQFNSVIANKLLIFADEVDLSASQVADKLKALISEPIVQLERKGLEPIAIPNYARLIFASNRDFVLKAGLKERRYLVLEPSAEYAQDQRYFSKLHQWLENGGTSFLMDYLLKLDISEFNPYKAPTTSALMEQKLQAMPLIYQYAYQNLSSEAPFAGRARILSTDAINNFLHWCESHNHEVSYGSASSSVGKLFKEIAEQVHGRSDRGGRYFEFGSVDGMRERFAGLIGAEPPDLFD
;
A
#
# COMPACT_ATOMS: atom_id res chain seq x y z
N MET A 1 -12.33 -18.02 -4.01
CA MET A 1 -13.50 -17.14 -3.74
C MET A 1 -13.91 -16.27 -4.95
N VAL A 2 -13.00 -15.90 -5.86
CA VAL A 2 -13.27 -14.98 -6.99
C VAL A 2 -14.04 -15.58 -8.18
N LYS A 3 -14.17 -16.92 -8.24
CA LYS A 3 -14.81 -17.64 -9.35
C LYS A 3 -16.18 -17.08 -9.80
N PRO A 4 -17.12 -16.69 -8.90
CA PRO A 4 -18.42 -16.15 -9.32
C PRO A 4 -18.28 -14.84 -10.10
N LEU A 5 -17.36 -13.96 -9.70
CA LEU A 5 -17.12 -12.68 -10.39
C LEU A 5 -16.56 -12.90 -11.78
N LEU A 6 -15.61 -13.83 -11.94
CA LEU A 6 -15.07 -14.20 -13.26
C LEU A 6 -16.15 -14.81 -14.16
N ALA A 7 -17.04 -15.64 -13.60
CA ALA A 7 -18.14 -16.23 -14.35
C ALA A 7 -19.12 -15.17 -14.87
N MET A 8 -19.42 -14.12 -14.09
CA MET A 8 -20.31 -13.02 -14.51
C MET A 8 -19.79 -12.26 -15.73
N VAL A 9 -18.47 -12.04 -15.82
CA VAL A 9 -17.85 -11.32 -16.95
C VAL A 9 -17.43 -12.24 -18.11
N GLY A 10 -17.59 -13.56 -17.94
CA GLY A 10 -17.31 -14.56 -18.97
C GLY A 10 -15.92 -14.40 -19.62
N ALA A 11 -15.89 -14.27 -20.95
CA ALA A 11 -14.65 -14.13 -21.72
C ALA A 11 -13.85 -12.85 -21.42
N GLN A 12 -14.46 -11.87 -20.75
CA GLN A 12 -13.80 -10.64 -20.29
C GLN A 12 -13.16 -10.80 -18.90
N GLY A 13 -13.31 -11.97 -18.28
CA GLY A 13 -12.59 -12.40 -17.08
C GLY A 13 -11.31 -13.15 -17.43
N ALA A 14 -10.26 -12.98 -16.64
CA ALA A 14 -9.05 -13.80 -16.71
C ALA A 14 -8.59 -14.21 -15.30
N HIS A 15 -8.16 -15.45 -15.17
CA HIS A 15 -7.42 -15.93 -14.01
C HIS A 15 -5.99 -16.24 -14.45
N ILE A 16 -5.01 -15.65 -13.79
CA ILE A 16 -3.59 -15.87 -14.02
C ILE A 16 -2.88 -16.20 -12.71
N ASN A 17 -1.72 -16.85 -12.81
CA ASN A 17 -0.83 -17.06 -11.67
C ASN A 17 0.36 -16.10 -11.76
N GLY A 18 0.69 -15.46 -10.64
CA GLY A 18 1.73 -14.45 -10.52
C GLY A 18 1.43 -13.15 -11.29
N HIS A 19 2.35 -12.20 -11.20
CA HIS A 19 2.20 -10.87 -11.83
C HIS A 19 2.74 -10.81 -13.27
N HIS A 20 3.51 -11.79 -13.74
CA HIS A 20 4.28 -11.70 -14.98
C HIS A 20 3.43 -11.52 -16.25
N HIS A 21 2.23 -12.07 -16.29
CA HIS A 21 1.33 -11.89 -17.44
C HIS A 21 0.76 -10.47 -17.55
N ILE A 22 0.90 -9.66 -16.50
CA ILE A 22 0.44 -8.27 -16.44
C ILE A 22 1.63 -7.31 -16.57
N THR A 23 2.73 -7.57 -15.84
CA THR A 23 3.87 -6.65 -15.75
C THR A 23 5.04 -7.02 -16.66
N GLY A 24 4.97 -8.18 -17.32
CA GLY A 24 5.95 -8.63 -18.29
C GLY A 24 5.92 -7.79 -19.57
N GLN A 25 6.85 -8.09 -20.49
CA GLN A 25 6.86 -7.44 -21.79
C GLN A 25 5.59 -7.78 -22.58
N PHE A 26 5.23 -9.06 -22.66
CA PHE A 26 4.02 -9.50 -23.35
C PHE A 26 2.83 -9.50 -22.39
N ASN A 27 1.88 -8.61 -22.64
CA ASN A 27 0.75 -8.32 -21.74
C ASN A 27 -0.61 -8.59 -22.41
N SER A 28 -0.65 -9.54 -23.33
CA SER A 28 -1.84 -9.90 -24.13
C SER A 28 -3.07 -10.24 -23.28
N VAL A 29 -2.86 -10.70 -22.04
CA VAL A 29 -3.92 -11.01 -21.07
C VAL A 29 -4.81 -9.81 -20.78
N ILE A 30 -4.29 -8.58 -20.86
CA ILE A 30 -5.03 -7.34 -20.54
C ILE A 30 -6.04 -7.00 -21.63
N ALA A 31 -5.80 -7.44 -22.88
CA ALA A 31 -6.66 -7.09 -24.00
C ALA A 31 -8.11 -7.59 -23.78
N ASN A 32 -9.05 -6.68 -23.97
CA ASN A 32 -10.49 -6.93 -23.89
C ASN A 32 -10.90 -7.61 -22.57
N LYS A 33 -10.35 -7.16 -21.44
CA LYS A 33 -10.73 -7.63 -20.10
C LYS A 33 -11.43 -6.54 -19.29
N LEU A 34 -12.41 -6.99 -18.51
CA LEU A 34 -13.03 -6.21 -17.45
C LEU A 34 -12.49 -6.61 -16.07
N LEU A 35 -12.14 -7.88 -15.88
CA LEU A 35 -11.63 -8.38 -14.59
C LEU A 35 -10.46 -9.34 -14.81
N ILE A 36 -9.37 -9.10 -14.09
CA ILE A 36 -8.22 -10.00 -14.05
C ILE A 36 -7.97 -10.34 -12.59
N PHE A 37 -8.08 -11.63 -12.28
CA PHE A 37 -7.67 -12.19 -11.00
C PHE A 37 -6.27 -12.77 -11.16
N ALA A 38 -5.34 -12.32 -10.33
CA ALA A 38 -3.98 -12.80 -10.28
C ALA A 38 -3.73 -13.47 -8.92
N ASP A 39 -3.48 -14.77 -8.94
CA ASP A 39 -3.23 -15.59 -7.74
C ASP A 39 -1.73 -15.75 -7.48
N GLU A 40 -1.33 -16.05 -6.24
CA GLU A 40 0.06 -16.25 -5.82
C GLU A 40 1.00 -15.10 -6.18
N VAL A 41 0.52 -13.86 -6.00
CA VAL A 41 1.22 -12.68 -6.49
C VAL A 41 2.22 -12.14 -5.47
N ASP A 42 3.36 -11.67 -5.96
CA ASP A 42 4.34 -10.88 -5.19
C ASP A 42 4.56 -9.52 -5.89
N LEU A 43 4.13 -8.43 -5.25
CA LEU A 43 4.25 -7.04 -5.74
C LEU A 43 5.26 -6.22 -4.92
N SER A 44 6.12 -6.88 -4.14
CA SER A 44 7.10 -6.22 -3.28
C SER A 44 8.22 -5.56 -4.08
N ALA A 45 8.50 -6.04 -5.29
CA ALA A 45 9.52 -5.48 -6.15
C ALA A 45 9.10 -4.11 -6.71
N SER A 46 9.93 -3.07 -6.52
CA SER A 46 9.61 -1.68 -6.93
C SER A 46 9.20 -1.56 -8.40
N GLN A 47 9.88 -2.27 -9.31
CA GLN A 47 9.57 -2.23 -10.74
C GLN A 47 8.19 -2.82 -11.07
N VAL A 48 7.78 -3.86 -10.33
CA VAL A 48 6.47 -4.49 -10.48
C VAL A 48 5.39 -3.55 -9.97
N ALA A 49 5.60 -2.97 -8.77
CA ALA A 49 4.70 -1.99 -8.20
C ALA A 49 4.48 -0.80 -9.15
N ASP A 50 5.54 -0.22 -9.71
CA ASP A 50 5.42 0.97 -10.58
C ASP A 50 4.70 0.67 -11.90
N LYS A 51 4.89 -0.52 -12.48
CA LYS A 51 4.14 -0.96 -13.67
C LYS A 51 2.66 -1.14 -13.37
N LEU A 52 2.30 -1.78 -12.26
CA LEU A 52 0.90 -1.97 -11.88
C LEU A 52 0.22 -0.64 -11.56
N LYS A 53 0.94 0.26 -10.89
CA LYS A 53 0.49 1.61 -10.60
C LYS A 53 0.07 2.35 -11.87
N ALA A 54 0.88 2.27 -12.93
CA ALA A 54 0.54 2.83 -14.24
C ALA A 54 -0.67 2.09 -14.85
N LEU A 55 -0.66 0.77 -14.85
CA LEU A 55 -1.77 0.00 -15.42
C LEU A 55 -3.13 0.30 -14.73
N ILE A 56 -3.14 0.55 -13.43
CA ILE A 56 -4.36 0.88 -12.68
C ILE A 56 -4.87 2.28 -13.04
N SER A 57 -3.97 3.25 -13.28
CA SER A 57 -4.35 4.65 -13.50
C SER A 57 -4.57 5.02 -14.96
N GLU A 58 -3.91 4.34 -15.90
CA GLU A 58 -3.90 4.75 -17.30
C GLU A 58 -5.14 4.24 -18.07
N PRO A 59 -5.87 5.12 -18.78
CA PRO A 59 -7.04 4.73 -19.58
C PRO A 59 -6.67 4.00 -20.88
N ILE A 60 -5.40 4.06 -21.27
CA ILE A 60 -4.86 3.43 -22.49
C ILE A 60 -3.60 2.66 -22.10
N VAL A 61 -3.47 1.44 -22.61
CA VAL A 61 -2.28 0.59 -22.40
C VAL A 61 -1.65 0.25 -23.75
N GLN A 62 -0.32 0.17 -23.77
CA GLN A 62 0.43 -0.39 -24.89
C GLN A 62 0.36 -1.91 -24.82
N LEU A 63 -0.37 -2.51 -25.76
CA LEU A 63 -0.51 -3.95 -25.89
C LEU A 63 0.66 -4.50 -26.71
N GLU A 64 1.51 -5.27 -26.07
CA GLU A 64 2.63 -5.95 -26.72
C GLU A 64 2.33 -7.44 -26.86
N ARG A 65 2.32 -7.92 -28.11
CA ARG A 65 2.16 -9.34 -28.45
C ARG A 65 3.45 -9.85 -29.07
N LYS A 66 3.79 -11.10 -28.77
CA LYS A 66 5.02 -11.71 -29.28
C LYS A 66 5.04 -11.72 -30.80
N GLY A 67 6.07 -11.10 -31.39
CA GLY A 67 6.26 -11.04 -32.84
C GLY A 67 5.35 -10.06 -33.57
N LEU A 68 4.67 -9.15 -32.86
CA LEU A 68 3.82 -8.10 -33.43
C LEU A 68 4.23 -6.74 -32.88
N GLU A 69 3.93 -5.68 -33.64
CA GLU A 69 4.15 -4.31 -33.19
C GLU A 69 3.20 -3.94 -32.03
N PRO A 70 3.65 -3.12 -31.06
CA PRO A 70 2.80 -2.63 -29.99
C PRO A 70 1.63 -1.79 -30.53
N ILE A 71 0.44 -2.00 -29.98
CA ILE A 71 -0.75 -1.19 -30.31
C ILE A 71 -1.34 -0.56 -29.06
N ALA A 72 -1.81 0.67 -29.17
CA ALA A 72 -2.54 1.34 -28.09
C ALA A 72 -3.99 0.84 -28.03
N ILE A 73 -4.42 0.35 -26.87
CA ILE A 73 -5.81 -0.09 -26.65
C ILE A 73 -6.41 0.58 -25.40
N PRO A 74 -7.74 0.80 -25.36
CA PRO A 74 -8.43 1.19 -24.13
C PRO A 74 -8.23 0.16 -23.02
N ASN A 75 -8.09 0.64 -21.79
CA ASN A 75 -7.93 -0.18 -20.59
C ASN A 75 -9.20 -0.13 -19.74
N TYR A 76 -9.96 -1.23 -19.73
CA TYR A 76 -11.15 -1.41 -18.90
C TYR A 76 -10.94 -2.41 -17.76
N ALA A 77 -9.73 -2.95 -17.61
CA ALA A 77 -9.47 -4.01 -16.65
C ALA A 77 -9.55 -3.50 -15.21
N ARG A 78 -10.10 -4.33 -14.33
CA ARG A 78 -9.98 -4.25 -12.87
C ARG A 78 -9.16 -5.43 -12.40
N LEU A 79 -8.34 -5.23 -11.38
CA LEU A 79 -7.38 -6.21 -10.92
C LEU A 79 -7.74 -6.66 -9.51
N ILE A 80 -7.76 -7.96 -9.27
CA ILE A 80 -7.81 -8.56 -7.94
C ILE A 80 -6.54 -9.40 -7.79
N PHE A 81 -5.82 -9.19 -6.70
CA PHE A 81 -4.62 -9.95 -6.38
C PHE A 81 -4.87 -10.81 -5.14
N ALA A 82 -4.39 -12.05 -5.16
CA ALA A 82 -4.29 -12.90 -3.98
C ALA A 82 -2.83 -13.30 -3.76
N SER A 83 -2.44 -13.42 -2.50
CA SER A 83 -1.10 -13.84 -2.09
C SER A 83 -1.17 -14.52 -0.72
N ASN A 84 -0.22 -15.40 -0.46
CA ASN A 84 -0.06 -16.09 0.83
C ASN A 84 1.14 -15.52 1.61
N ARG A 85 1.64 -14.34 1.25
CA ARG A 85 2.78 -13.69 1.92
C ARG A 85 2.31 -12.57 2.82
N ASP A 86 3.01 -12.37 3.93
CA ASP A 86 2.74 -11.27 4.85
C ASP A 86 3.07 -9.91 4.24
N PHE A 87 4.10 -9.84 3.39
CA PHE A 87 4.46 -8.65 2.62
C PHE A 87 4.25 -8.90 1.13
N VAL A 88 3.25 -8.24 0.56
CA VAL A 88 2.83 -8.44 -0.83
C VAL A 88 3.03 -7.17 -1.64
N LEU A 89 2.77 -6.00 -1.05
CA LEU A 89 2.67 -4.76 -1.78
C LEU A 89 3.65 -3.74 -1.23
N LYS A 90 4.59 -3.29 -2.08
CA LYS A 90 5.40 -2.11 -1.78
C LYS A 90 4.60 -0.83 -1.98
N ALA A 91 3.71 -0.55 -1.03
CA ALA A 91 2.87 0.63 -1.01
C ALA A 91 3.74 1.88 -0.79
N GLY A 92 3.52 2.91 -1.59
CA GLY A 92 4.09 4.22 -1.30
C GLY A 92 3.45 4.82 -0.04
N LEU A 93 4.13 5.80 0.57
CA LEU A 93 3.61 6.50 1.76
C LEU A 93 2.18 7.00 1.56
N LYS A 94 1.84 7.53 0.39
CA LYS A 94 0.50 8.05 0.07
C LYS A 94 -0.31 7.13 -0.83
N GLU A 95 -0.06 5.83 -0.78
CA GLU A 95 -0.78 4.86 -1.60
C GLU A 95 -2.26 4.85 -1.24
N ARG A 96 -3.11 4.93 -2.27
CA ARG A 96 -4.57 5.05 -2.16
C ARG A 96 -5.35 4.25 -3.21
N ARG A 97 -4.64 3.49 -4.07
CA ARG A 97 -5.24 2.74 -5.19
C ARG A 97 -5.61 1.31 -4.81
N TYR A 98 -5.01 0.77 -3.75
CA TYR A 98 -5.20 -0.61 -3.34
C TYR A 98 -6.14 -0.68 -2.15
N LEU A 99 -7.20 -1.47 -2.30
CA LEU A 99 -7.91 -2.04 -1.17
C LEU A 99 -7.17 -3.30 -0.74
N VAL A 100 -6.50 -3.27 0.40
CA VAL A 100 -5.80 -4.44 0.96
C VAL A 100 -6.68 -5.02 2.05
N LEU A 101 -7.01 -6.30 1.94
CA LEU A 101 -7.87 -7.01 2.88
C LEU A 101 -7.11 -8.21 3.42
N GLU A 102 -7.11 -8.36 4.75
CA GLU A 102 -6.69 -9.59 5.42
C GLU A 102 -7.96 -10.39 5.76
N PRO A 103 -8.24 -11.51 5.08
CA PRO A 103 -9.41 -12.33 5.38
C PRO A 103 -9.34 -12.92 6.78
N SER A 104 -10.47 -12.98 7.48
CA SER A 104 -10.56 -13.65 8.77
C SER A 104 -10.18 -15.14 8.66
N ALA A 105 -9.42 -15.63 9.63
CA ALA A 105 -9.09 -17.05 9.77
C ALA A 105 -10.25 -17.89 10.33
N GLU A 106 -11.39 -17.29 10.70
CA GLU A 106 -12.53 -17.95 11.36
C GLU A 106 -13.02 -19.22 10.64
N TYR A 107 -13.13 -19.17 9.31
CA TYR A 107 -13.56 -20.30 8.49
C TYR A 107 -12.40 -20.99 7.77
N ALA A 108 -11.14 -20.69 8.12
CA ALA A 108 -9.99 -21.32 7.50
C ALA A 108 -10.06 -22.84 7.71
N GLN A 109 -9.91 -23.60 6.62
CA GLN A 109 -10.00 -25.06 6.61
C GLN A 109 -11.37 -25.64 7.07
N ASP A 110 -12.42 -24.83 7.24
CA ASP A 110 -13.76 -25.31 7.56
C ASP A 110 -14.42 -25.94 6.32
N GLN A 111 -14.25 -27.25 6.18
CA GLN A 111 -14.83 -28.02 5.09
C GLN A 111 -16.36 -27.89 5.03
N ARG A 112 -17.05 -27.83 6.18
CA ARG A 112 -18.52 -27.75 6.21
C ARG A 112 -19.01 -26.42 5.65
N TYR A 113 -18.37 -25.33 6.05
CA TYR A 113 -18.65 -24.00 5.51
C TYR A 113 -18.44 -23.97 4.00
N PHE A 114 -17.26 -24.38 3.52
CA PHE A 114 -16.95 -24.33 2.09
C PHE A 114 -17.79 -25.29 1.25
N SER A 115 -18.14 -26.49 1.75
CA SER A 115 -19.06 -27.39 1.06
C SER A 115 -20.43 -26.77 0.84
N LYS A 116 -20.99 -26.07 1.85
CA LYS A 116 -22.26 -25.35 1.69
C LYS A 116 -22.15 -24.21 0.69
N LEU A 117 -21.05 -23.45 0.73
CA LEU A 117 -20.81 -22.35 -0.21
C LEU A 117 -20.69 -22.87 -1.65
N HIS A 118 -19.95 -23.96 -1.86
CA HIS A 118 -19.83 -24.59 -3.17
C HIS A 118 -21.17 -25.11 -3.68
N GLN A 119 -21.94 -25.80 -2.83
CA GLN A 119 -23.28 -26.24 -3.17
C GLN A 119 -24.19 -25.06 -3.55
N TRP A 120 -24.13 -23.95 -2.83
CA TRP A 120 -24.89 -22.75 -3.18
C TRP A 120 -24.47 -22.18 -4.55
N LEU A 121 -23.17 -22.13 -4.84
CA LEU A 121 -22.65 -21.69 -6.14
C LEU A 121 -23.10 -22.59 -7.30
N GLU A 122 -23.08 -23.91 -7.10
CA GLU A 122 -23.56 -24.90 -8.08
C GLU A 122 -25.07 -24.78 -8.34
N ASN A 123 -25.84 -24.36 -7.33
CA ASN A 123 -27.29 -24.17 -7.41
C ASN A 123 -27.69 -22.72 -7.78
N GLY A 124 -26.92 -22.07 -8.64
CA GLY A 124 -27.26 -20.74 -9.18
C GLY A 124 -26.83 -19.56 -8.31
N GLY A 125 -25.99 -19.77 -7.28
CA GLY A 125 -25.49 -18.71 -6.42
C GLY A 125 -24.84 -17.54 -7.16
N THR A 126 -24.14 -17.81 -8.26
CA THR A 126 -23.57 -16.75 -9.13
C THR A 126 -24.67 -15.83 -9.69
N SER A 127 -25.80 -16.37 -10.14
CA SER A 127 -26.90 -15.57 -10.66
C SER A 127 -27.56 -14.72 -9.57
N PHE A 128 -27.72 -15.27 -8.36
CA PHE A 128 -28.21 -14.50 -7.20
C PHE A 128 -27.25 -13.37 -6.83
N LEU A 129 -25.94 -13.62 -6.80
CA LEU A 129 -24.96 -12.58 -6.53
C LEU A 129 -24.97 -11.50 -7.63
N MET A 130 -25.11 -11.88 -8.89
CA MET A 130 -25.22 -10.94 -10.01
C MET A 130 -26.47 -10.06 -9.89
N ASP A 131 -27.63 -10.66 -9.59
CA ASP A 131 -28.89 -9.93 -9.39
C ASP A 131 -28.76 -8.92 -8.23
N TYR A 132 -28.13 -9.33 -7.12
CA TYR A 132 -27.83 -8.43 -6.00
C TYR A 132 -26.93 -7.26 -6.43
N LEU A 133 -25.82 -7.53 -7.12
CA LEU A 133 -24.87 -6.51 -7.56
C LEU A 133 -25.47 -5.52 -8.57
N LEU A 134 -26.36 -5.98 -9.45
CA LEU A 134 -27.07 -5.12 -10.41
C LEU A 134 -28.09 -4.18 -9.73
N LYS A 135 -28.57 -4.53 -8.55
CA LYS A 135 -29.52 -3.74 -7.76
C LYS A 135 -28.84 -2.88 -6.70
N LEU A 136 -27.54 -3.05 -6.50
CA LEU A 136 -26.79 -2.29 -5.51
C LEU A 136 -26.70 -0.83 -5.97
N ASP A 137 -27.25 0.09 -5.17
CA ASP A 137 -27.10 1.52 -5.43
C ASP A 137 -25.68 1.95 -5.10
N ILE A 138 -24.98 2.42 -6.13
CA ILE A 138 -23.59 2.90 -6.06
C ILE A 138 -23.49 4.37 -6.50
N SER A 139 -24.60 5.11 -6.50
CA SER A 139 -24.64 6.52 -6.91
C SER A 139 -23.66 7.41 -6.12
N GLU A 140 -23.52 7.14 -4.82
CA GLU A 140 -22.61 7.84 -3.90
C GLU A 140 -21.23 7.14 -3.77
N PHE A 141 -21.00 6.03 -4.47
CA PHE A 141 -19.75 5.28 -4.38
C PHE A 141 -18.63 5.97 -5.16
N ASN A 142 -17.51 6.25 -4.50
CA ASN A 142 -16.32 6.78 -5.14
C ASN A 142 -15.30 5.66 -5.46
N PRO A 143 -15.18 5.20 -6.72
CA PRO A 143 -14.26 4.12 -7.08
C PRO A 143 -12.78 4.55 -7.06
N TYR A 144 -12.48 5.83 -6.87
CA TYR A 144 -11.12 6.38 -6.88
C TYR A 144 -10.54 6.60 -5.47
N LYS A 145 -11.30 6.28 -4.42
CA LYS A 145 -10.86 6.40 -3.02
C LYS A 145 -11.01 5.06 -2.31
N ALA A 146 -9.94 4.27 -2.31
CA ALA A 146 -9.90 3.06 -1.48
C ALA A 146 -9.90 3.45 0.01
N PRO A 147 -10.61 2.70 0.87
CA PRO A 147 -10.53 2.90 2.31
C PRO A 147 -9.14 2.51 2.84
N THR A 148 -8.68 3.20 3.87
CA THR A 148 -7.50 2.79 4.64
C THR A 148 -7.88 1.61 5.52
N THR A 149 -7.20 0.49 5.35
CA THR A 149 -7.38 -0.72 6.18
C THR A 149 -6.14 -0.95 7.02
N SER A 150 -6.28 -1.66 8.14
CA SER A 150 -5.13 -2.08 8.97
C SER A 150 -4.11 -2.86 8.15
N ALA A 151 -4.57 -3.75 7.26
CA ALA A 151 -3.69 -4.50 6.36
C ALA A 151 -2.92 -3.60 5.38
N LEU A 152 -3.55 -2.57 4.78
CA LEU A 152 -2.83 -1.60 3.96
C LEU A 152 -1.80 -0.82 4.79
N MET A 153 -2.16 -0.50 6.05
CA MET A 153 -1.28 0.23 6.95
C MET A 153 -0.03 -0.58 7.30
N GLU A 154 -0.17 -1.87 7.60
CA GLU A 154 0.94 -2.80 7.81
C GLU A 154 1.87 -2.87 6.60
N GLN A 155 1.33 -3.01 5.38
CA GLN A 155 2.13 -2.99 4.15
C GLN A 155 2.92 -1.67 4.01
N LYS A 156 2.30 -0.53 4.36
CA LYS A 156 2.95 0.79 4.32
C LYS A 156 4.07 0.87 5.35
N LEU A 157 3.85 0.44 6.60
CA LEU A 157 4.87 0.45 7.66
C LEU A 157 6.08 -0.40 7.27
N GLN A 158 5.85 -1.59 6.70
CA GLN A 158 6.93 -2.46 6.25
C GLN A 158 7.70 -1.87 5.04
N ALA A 159 7.00 -1.15 4.15
CA ALA A 159 7.61 -0.52 2.98
C ALA A 159 8.29 0.85 3.27
N MET A 160 8.11 1.41 4.47
CA MET A 160 8.57 2.75 4.81
C MET A 160 10.10 2.87 4.82
N PRO A 161 10.68 4.01 4.40
CA PRO A 161 12.09 4.28 4.63
C PRO A 161 12.41 4.30 6.13
N LEU A 162 13.62 3.87 6.51
CA LEU A 162 14.06 3.73 7.91
C LEU A 162 13.75 4.95 8.79
N ILE A 163 13.94 6.17 8.27
CA ILE A 163 13.67 7.40 9.03
C ILE A 163 12.18 7.54 9.42
N TYR A 164 11.26 7.06 8.59
CA TYR A 164 9.83 7.06 8.89
C TYR A 164 9.49 5.97 9.91
N GLN A 165 10.14 4.80 9.83
CA GLN A 165 9.98 3.74 10.82
C GLN A 165 10.46 4.20 12.21
N TYR A 166 11.63 4.83 12.26
CA TYR A 166 12.16 5.45 13.49
C TYR A 166 11.20 6.49 14.08
N ALA A 167 10.67 7.39 13.25
CA ALA A 167 9.73 8.41 13.72
C ALA A 167 8.41 7.79 14.19
N TYR A 168 7.87 6.82 13.45
CA TYR A 168 6.67 6.08 13.85
C TYR A 168 6.86 5.46 15.23
N GLN A 169 7.93 4.69 15.45
CA GLN A 169 8.22 4.06 16.74
C GLN A 169 8.35 5.08 17.88
N ASN A 170 8.98 6.23 17.64
CA ASN A 170 9.05 7.29 18.65
C ASN A 170 7.68 7.88 18.95
N LEU A 171 6.88 8.16 17.93
CA LEU A 171 5.56 8.79 18.07
C LEU A 171 4.51 7.84 18.68
N SER A 172 4.71 6.53 18.54
CA SER A 172 3.90 5.51 19.21
C SER A 172 4.24 5.35 20.70
N SER A 173 5.33 5.93 21.19
CA SER A 173 5.67 5.91 22.62
C SER A 173 4.95 7.03 23.39
N GLU A 174 4.80 6.87 24.72
CA GLU A 174 4.21 7.90 25.59
C GLU A 174 5.02 9.20 25.64
N ALA A 175 6.35 9.11 25.46
CA ALA A 175 7.26 10.25 25.48
C ALA A 175 8.14 10.27 24.21
N PRO A 176 7.59 10.67 23.06
CA PRO A 176 8.33 10.71 21.80
C PRO A 176 9.64 11.48 21.91
N PHE A 177 10.69 10.93 21.29
CA PHE A 177 12.03 11.51 21.32
C PHE A 177 12.55 11.83 22.73
N ALA A 178 12.24 10.93 23.67
CA ALA A 178 12.58 11.04 25.10
C ALA A 178 11.96 12.28 25.79
N GLY A 179 10.79 12.73 25.34
CA GLY A 179 10.06 13.86 25.92
C GLY A 179 10.73 15.23 25.74
N ARG A 180 11.70 15.33 24.83
CA ARG A 180 12.42 16.59 24.58
C ARG A 180 11.56 17.52 23.72
N ALA A 181 11.25 18.71 24.25
CA ALA A 181 10.61 19.77 23.46
C ALA A 181 11.50 20.32 22.33
N ARG A 182 12.83 20.15 22.45
CA ARG A 182 13.80 20.60 21.46
C ARG A 182 14.93 19.58 21.28
N ILE A 183 15.34 19.35 20.04
CA ILE A 183 16.48 18.49 19.70
C ILE A 183 17.41 19.17 18.69
N LEU A 184 18.72 19.16 18.97
CA LEU A 184 19.73 19.62 18.01
C LEU A 184 19.78 18.68 16.81
N SER A 185 20.04 19.20 15.61
CA SER A 185 20.10 18.39 14.41
C SER A 185 21.17 17.29 14.49
N THR A 186 22.30 17.57 15.14
CA THR A 186 23.36 16.57 15.38
C THR A 186 22.86 15.42 16.24
N ASP A 187 22.12 15.74 17.31
CA ASP A 187 21.59 14.75 18.24
C ASP A 187 20.51 13.90 17.57
N ALA A 188 19.62 14.52 16.79
CA ALA A 188 18.61 13.79 16.01
C ALA A 188 19.25 12.80 15.03
N ILE A 189 20.33 13.20 14.37
CA ILE A 189 21.08 12.34 13.43
C ILE A 189 21.74 11.18 14.18
N ASN A 190 22.42 11.45 15.29
CA ASN A 190 23.10 10.42 16.08
C ASN A 190 22.10 9.43 16.70
N ASN A 191 20.96 9.92 17.21
CA ASN A 191 19.89 9.05 17.73
C ASN A 191 19.34 8.14 16.63
N PHE A 192 19.12 8.67 15.42
CA PHE A 192 18.65 7.87 14.29
C PHE A 192 19.70 6.85 13.82
N LEU A 193 20.98 7.22 13.76
CA LEU A 193 22.07 6.28 13.42
C LEU A 193 22.17 5.14 14.44
N HIS A 194 22.11 5.47 15.74
CA HIS A 194 22.14 4.48 16.80
C HIS A 194 20.93 3.54 16.73
N TRP A 195 19.75 4.08 16.41
CA TRP A 195 18.56 3.27 16.17
C TRP A 195 18.71 2.35 14.95
N CYS A 196 19.29 2.84 13.84
CA CYS A 196 19.57 1.99 12.68
C CYS A 196 20.53 0.85 13.05
N GLU A 197 21.60 1.14 13.78
CA GLU A 197 22.57 0.14 14.23
C GLU A 197 21.91 -0.93 15.11
N SER A 198 21.04 -0.54 16.06
CA SER A 198 20.32 -1.49 16.91
C SER A 198 19.33 -2.39 16.16
N HIS A 199 18.93 -2.00 14.95
CA HIS A 199 18.07 -2.77 14.05
C HIS A 199 18.86 -3.43 12.90
N ASN A 200 20.20 -3.53 13.02
CA ASN A 200 21.09 -4.12 12.02
C ASN A 200 21.05 -3.43 10.64
N HIS A 201 20.85 -2.11 10.63
CA HIS A 201 20.92 -1.28 9.43
C HIS A 201 22.17 -0.39 9.45
N GLU A 202 23.00 -0.52 8.41
CA GLU A 202 24.12 0.39 8.17
C GLU A 202 23.68 1.58 7.32
N VAL A 203 23.79 2.79 7.87
CA VAL A 203 23.43 4.05 7.19
C VAL A 203 24.57 5.05 7.34
N SER A 204 24.99 5.66 6.23
CA SER A 204 26.02 6.70 6.29
C SER A 204 25.49 7.98 6.96
N TYR A 205 26.38 8.71 7.64
CA TYR A 205 26.02 9.98 8.28
C TYR A 205 25.37 10.98 7.30
N GLY A 206 25.87 11.05 6.05
CA GLY A 206 25.29 11.93 5.03
C GLY A 206 23.85 11.57 4.67
N SER A 207 23.55 10.27 4.54
CA SER A 207 22.20 9.78 4.27
C SER A 207 21.27 10.02 5.47
N ALA A 208 21.75 9.76 6.69
CA ALA A 208 21.04 10.04 7.92
C ALA A 208 20.73 11.54 8.08
N SER A 209 21.72 12.41 7.87
CA SER A 209 21.57 13.86 7.91
C SER A 209 20.51 14.37 6.93
N SER A 210 20.54 13.89 5.69
CA SER A 210 19.56 14.27 4.66
C SER A 210 18.15 13.80 5.01
N SER A 211 18.00 12.55 5.44
CA SER A 211 16.70 11.95 5.76
C SER A 211 16.07 12.54 7.02
N VAL A 212 16.83 12.66 8.11
CA VAL A 212 16.42 13.34 9.35
C VAL A 212 16.04 14.79 9.06
N GLY A 213 16.89 15.52 8.35
CA GLY A 213 16.66 16.93 8.05
C GLY A 213 15.40 17.21 7.23
N LYS A 214 15.01 16.27 6.36
CA LYS A 214 13.75 16.29 5.60
C LYS A 214 12.56 15.96 6.49
N LEU A 215 12.57 14.82 7.20
CA LEU A 215 11.43 14.39 8.00
C LEU A 215 11.16 15.34 9.17
N PHE A 216 12.19 15.70 9.93
CA PHE A 216 12.06 16.55 11.12
C PHE A 216 11.58 17.95 10.77
N LYS A 217 11.81 18.44 9.53
CA LYS A 217 11.23 19.70 9.06
C LYS A 217 9.70 19.64 8.99
N GLU A 218 9.15 18.47 8.69
CA GLU A 218 7.71 18.28 8.49
C GLU A 218 6.98 17.95 9.80
N ILE A 219 7.63 17.25 10.75
CA ILE A 219 7.00 16.87 12.02
C ILE A 219 7.20 17.91 13.14
N ALA A 220 8.30 18.69 13.09
CA ALA A 220 8.55 19.76 14.04
C ALA A 220 7.57 20.92 13.82
N GLU A 221 7.27 21.64 14.89
CA GLU A 221 6.46 22.86 14.80
C GLU A 221 7.29 24.02 14.26
N GLN A 222 8.55 24.13 14.71
CA GLN A 222 9.48 25.14 14.25
C GLN A 222 10.86 24.56 14.01
N VAL A 223 11.56 25.15 13.04
CA VAL A 223 12.95 24.82 12.71
C VAL A 223 13.79 26.08 12.80
N HIS A 224 14.80 26.05 13.65
CA HIS A 224 15.59 27.23 13.99
C HIS A 224 17.08 27.02 13.71
N GLY A 225 17.78 28.14 13.55
CA GLY A 225 19.23 28.18 13.37
C GLY A 225 19.70 27.88 11.94
N ARG A 226 21.00 28.06 11.71
CA ARG A 226 21.70 27.65 10.49
C ARG A 226 22.90 26.78 10.87
N SER A 227 23.29 25.90 9.96
CA SER A 227 24.41 24.96 10.16
C SER A 227 25.71 25.65 10.58
N ASP A 228 25.90 26.91 10.19
CA ASP A 228 27.09 27.73 10.36
C ASP A 228 27.09 28.64 11.61
N ARG A 229 25.98 28.73 12.38
CA ARG A 229 25.87 29.65 13.54
C ARG A 229 25.12 29.03 14.72
N GLY A 230 25.77 28.12 15.44
CA GLY A 230 25.24 27.50 16.67
C GLY A 230 24.41 26.23 16.47
N GLY A 231 24.30 25.76 15.22
CA GLY A 231 23.66 24.50 14.87
C GLY A 231 22.14 24.63 14.66
N ARG A 232 21.62 23.89 13.66
CA ARG A 232 20.18 23.77 13.42
C ARG A 232 19.54 22.94 14.55
N TYR A 233 18.36 23.33 15.00
CA TYR A 233 17.55 22.53 15.93
C TYR A 233 16.08 22.49 15.54
N PHE A 234 15.39 21.48 16.05
CA PHE A 234 13.97 21.22 15.84
C PHE A 234 13.23 21.43 17.15
N GLU A 235 12.15 22.21 17.10
CA GLU A 235 11.26 22.45 18.24
C GLU A 235 9.94 21.76 17.98
N PHE A 236 9.57 20.89 18.91
CA PHE A 236 8.37 20.07 18.83
C PHE A 236 7.25 20.71 19.65
N GLY A 237 6.04 20.70 19.08
CA GLY A 237 4.82 21.07 19.78
C GLY A 237 4.26 19.93 20.63
N SER A 238 2.94 19.86 20.72
CA SER A 238 2.26 18.73 21.37
C SER A 238 2.53 17.39 20.67
N VAL A 239 2.44 16.29 21.42
CA VAL A 239 2.53 14.92 20.87
C VAL A 239 1.44 14.70 19.83
N ASP A 240 0.20 15.12 20.12
CA ASP A 240 -0.91 15.02 19.17
C ASP A 240 -0.63 15.77 17.87
N GLY A 241 -0.08 16.99 17.96
CA GLY A 241 0.28 17.76 16.78
C GLY A 241 1.40 17.12 15.96
N MET A 242 2.35 16.42 16.60
CA MET A 242 3.36 15.63 15.88
C MET A 242 2.75 14.40 15.20
N ARG A 243 1.86 13.69 15.90
CA ARG A 243 1.14 12.51 15.37
C ARG A 243 0.28 12.89 14.16
N GLU A 244 -0.47 14.00 14.24
CA GLU A 244 -1.23 14.58 13.13
C GLU A 244 -0.35 14.90 11.91
N ARG A 245 0.75 15.63 12.12
CA ARG A 245 1.67 15.98 11.03
C ARG A 245 2.28 14.73 10.40
N PHE A 246 2.71 13.75 11.20
CA PHE A 246 3.25 12.50 10.70
C PHE A 246 2.21 11.68 9.91
N ALA A 247 0.99 11.56 10.44
CA ALA A 247 -0.11 10.84 9.79
C ALA A 247 -0.41 11.43 8.40
N GLY A 248 -0.48 12.76 8.30
CA GLY A 248 -0.68 13.47 7.04
C GLY A 248 0.44 13.24 6.01
N LEU A 249 1.70 13.12 6.46
CA LEU A 249 2.83 12.82 5.55
C LEU A 249 2.68 11.46 4.87
N ILE A 250 2.12 10.50 5.60
CA ILE A 250 1.88 9.15 5.11
C ILE A 250 0.42 8.93 4.69
N GLY A 251 -0.35 10.00 4.47
CA GLY A 251 -1.74 9.91 3.98
C GLY A 251 -2.62 8.96 4.80
N ALA A 252 -2.51 9.02 6.13
CA ALA A 252 -3.34 8.32 7.09
C ALA A 252 -3.89 9.32 8.11
N GLU A 253 -4.87 8.92 8.90
CA GLU A 253 -5.34 9.69 10.05
C GLU A 253 -4.66 9.19 11.34
N PRO A 254 -4.48 10.02 12.38
CA PRO A 254 -3.85 9.59 13.63
C PRO A 254 -4.46 8.33 14.26
N PRO A 255 -5.79 8.13 14.30
CA PRO A 255 -6.40 6.91 14.83
C PRO A 255 -6.09 5.65 14.03
N ASP A 256 -5.63 5.77 12.78
CA ASP A 256 -5.21 4.62 11.97
C ASP A 256 -3.79 4.12 12.35
N LEU A 257 -3.04 4.91 13.14
CA LEU A 257 -1.61 4.74 13.37
C LEU A 257 -1.22 4.57 14.83
N PHE A 258 -1.88 5.33 15.69
CA PHE A 258 -1.53 5.49 17.09
C PHE A 258 -2.74 5.14 17.94
N ASP A 259 -2.52 4.29 18.94
CA ASP A 259 -3.47 4.00 20.00
C ASP A 259 -3.57 5.14 21.03
#